data_AF-A0A1Q8RHH3-F1
#
_entry.id   AF-A0A1Q8RHH3-F1
#
_cell.length_a   1.000
_cell.length_b   1.000
_cell.length_c   1.000
_cell.angle_alpha   90.00
_cell.angle_beta   90.00
_cell.angle_gamma   90.00
#
_symmetry.space_group_name_H-M   'P 1'
#
loop_
_entity.id
_entity.type
_entity.pdbx_description
1 polymer ?
#
loop_
_entity_poly.entity_id
_entity_poly.type
_entity_poly.pdbx_seq_one_letter_code
_entity_poly.pdbx_strand_id
1 'polypeptide(L)'
;MLAAAAPSGSGRSPVLPSHATDASVSPAASVFQPMQAVDEIFDYASFMWDAGDAWQQVNSDPGQQTSLDGQVLRTQYGAQTLGARPPALISSPPNLTFPDSTAMDDLPGPSPVPDASSHPEQPVALQTPTEDERLLDYFSRVVVPPILAEVETQKKWLAIRQVVVDMAGASQMVKWSVSAFSNLMLSRREGSWLASPVDHYEKAVAEVTACGDESSPGADVHSSRREHLLATLFFLSYVDILRGQIKAADSFLKRAYGIFQQGDKSSFAAVEKQFLQWMRLLDARAVSAGGQGLLLSKDDELLLVEASPASFDGGVADSSREDLADGDIEDVLFQVLYQPGIVFFQKVQSFMGRISKIDPWHRSRGTVEDETEVMNLGASIAADLRTLYEQRPPLMDYAVAGKLTEPHVSRHLAFVITRAFRTYLANYHASKVHLHRVAYKSFPLTKEAIDALAQIRRLARLLVDSLDADNSLPVNMLWPLLMLGSEEQDPQERIWINTQILRMERVAGNAKITAQVLEEVQARQDAEKVRVDIRSVMHAIFNSCFAIV
;
A
#
# COMPACT_ATOMS: atom_id res chain seq x y z
N MET A 1 20.92 -46.25 45.48
CA MET A 1 21.92 -46.40 46.56
C MET A 1 23.20 -45.74 46.04
N LEU A 2 23.48 -44.47 46.39
CA LEU A 2 24.35 -44.01 47.51
C LEU A 2 25.75 -44.70 47.49
N ALA A 3 26.92 -44.05 47.56
CA ALA A 3 27.37 -42.65 47.66
C ALA A 3 28.93 -42.59 47.66
N ALA A 4 29.48 -41.37 47.60
CA ALA A 4 30.79 -40.90 48.13
C ALA A 4 32.11 -41.25 47.37
N ALA A 5 33.20 -40.47 47.34
CA ALA A 5 33.52 -39.05 47.65
C ALA A 5 35.00 -38.74 47.22
N ALA A 6 35.25 -37.54 46.64
CA ALA A 6 36.40 -36.58 46.79
C ALA A 6 37.90 -37.04 46.73
N PRO A 7 38.93 -36.12 46.82
CA PRO A 7 39.38 -35.14 45.80
C PRO A 7 40.94 -35.04 45.64
N SER A 8 41.40 -34.02 44.87
CA SER A 8 42.71 -33.29 44.90
C SER A 8 43.74 -33.51 43.77
N GLY A 9 44.34 -32.41 43.30
CA GLY A 9 45.56 -32.41 42.46
C GLY A 9 45.74 -31.19 41.54
N SER A 10 46.53 -30.21 41.98
CA SER A 10 46.91 -28.94 41.33
C SER A 10 48.06 -29.05 40.31
N GLY A 11 48.09 -28.20 39.27
CA GLY A 11 49.27 -27.94 38.43
C GLY A 11 49.18 -26.62 37.64
N ARG A 12 50.20 -25.75 37.80
CA ARG A 12 50.36 -24.37 37.26
C ARG A 12 51.02 -24.32 35.86
N SER A 13 50.54 -23.38 35.00
CA SER A 13 51.18 -22.38 34.07
C SER A 13 52.46 -22.70 33.25
N PRO A 14 52.88 -21.94 32.17
CA PRO A 14 52.60 -20.54 31.71
C PRO A 14 52.26 -20.40 30.18
N VAL A 15 51.63 -19.34 29.62
CA VAL A 15 51.96 -17.91 29.32
C VAL A 15 52.98 -17.63 28.19
N LEU A 16 52.44 -17.22 27.01
CA LEU A 16 52.86 -16.21 25.96
C LEU A 16 54.19 -16.37 25.17
N PRO A 17 54.35 -15.84 23.91
CA PRO A 17 53.93 -14.49 23.49
C PRO A 17 53.42 -14.26 22.04
N SER A 18 52.88 -13.05 21.90
CA SER A 18 52.50 -12.26 20.72
C SER A 18 53.64 -11.96 19.74
N HIS A 19 53.34 -11.88 18.44
CA HIS A 19 54.00 -10.94 17.52
C HIS A 19 53.04 -10.48 16.42
N ALA A 20 52.95 -9.15 16.27
CA ALA A 20 52.31 -8.43 15.20
C ALA A 20 53.27 -8.25 14.01
N THR A 21 52.74 -8.16 12.80
CA THR A 21 53.33 -7.40 11.69
C THR A 21 52.21 -6.82 10.83
N ASP A 22 52.28 -5.49 10.70
CA ASP A 22 51.56 -4.62 9.77
C ASP A 22 51.68 -5.07 8.31
N ALA A 23 50.59 -4.91 7.56
CA ALA A 23 50.64 -4.51 6.15
C ALA A 23 49.32 -3.80 5.80
N SER A 24 49.41 -2.47 5.77
CA SER A 24 48.43 -1.50 5.31
C SER A 24 48.12 -1.65 3.81
N VAL A 25 46.86 -1.89 3.44
CA VAL A 25 46.29 -1.49 2.15
C VAL A 25 44.81 -1.14 2.34
N SER A 26 44.50 0.15 2.34
CA SER A 26 43.13 0.67 2.25
C SER A 26 42.65 0.65 0.79
N PRO A 27 41.39 0.31 0.53
CA PRO A 27 40.68 0.85 -0.63
C PRO A 27 39.65 1.90 -0.18
N ALA A 28 39.77 3.05 -0.84
CA ALA A 28 38.95 4.25 -0.86
C ALA A 28 37.53 4.18 -0.26
N ALA A 29 37.28 5.12 0.66
CA ALA A 29 35.95 5.63 0.96
C ALA A 29 35.34 6.25 -0.31
N SER A 30 34.29 5.64 -0.84
CA SER A 30 33.43 6.30 -1.82
C SER A 30 32.55 7.31 -1.11
N VAL A 31 32.95 8.57 -1.24
CA VAL A 31 32.12 9.76 -1.00
C VAL A 31 30.93 9.69 -1.97
N PHE A 32 29.73 9.39 -1.47
CA PHE A 32 28.50 9.61 -2.22
C PHE A 32 27.88 10.93 -1.76
N GLN A 33 28.01 11.94 -2.61
CA GLN A 33 27.16 13.13 -2.57
C GLN A 33 25.75 12.73 -3.06
N PRO A 34 24.67 13.22 -2.42
CA PRO A 34 23.33 13.03 -2.96
C PRO A 34 23.18 13.94 -4.19
N MET A 35 23.16 13.34 -5.39
CA MET A 35 22.67 14.05 -6.57
C MET A 35 21.16 14.20 -6.43
N GLN A 36 20.72 15.46 -6.39
CA GLN A 36 19.33 15.88 -6.56
C GLN A 36 18.83 15.36 -7.91
N ALA A 37 17.95 14.36 -7.87
CA ALA A 37 17.06 14.04 -8.98
C ALA A 37 15.75 14.80 -8.74
N VAL A 38 15.24 15.43 -9.79
CA VAL A 38 14.04 16.27 -9.76
C VAL A 38 12.84 15.39 -9.37
N ASP A 39 12.28 15.65 -8.20
CA ASP A 39 11.19 14.92 -7.56
C ASP A 39 9.83 15.33 -8.15
N GLU A 40 9.38 14.62 -9.17
CA GLU A 40 7.94 14.49 -9.44
C GLU A 40 7.47 13.18 -8.80
N ILE A 41 6.79 13.30 -7.65
CA ILE A 41 6.34 12.17 -6.85
C ILE A 41 4.87 11.90 -7.13
N PHE A 42 4.64 10.68 -7.62
CA PHE A 42 3.40 10.16 -8.18
C PHE A 42 2.42 9.70 -7.09
N ASP A 43 1.20 10.25 -7.12
CA ASP A 43 0.09 9.77 -6.30
C ASP A 43 -0.63 8.61 -7.01
N TYR A 44 -0.39 7.40 -6.52
CA TYR A 44 -0.92 6.16 -7.08
C TYR A 44 -2.45 6.12 -7.09
N ALA A 45 -3.08 6.72 -6.09
CA ALA A 45 -4.53 6.73 -6.02
C ALA A 45 -5.12 7.78 -6.95
N SER A 46 -4.51 8.96 -7.05
CA SER A 46 -4.80 9.91 -8.13
C SER A 46 -4.72 9.26 -9.50
N PHE A 47 -3.71 8.44 -9.81
CA PHE A 47 -3.70 7.77 -11.12
C PHE A 47 -4.82 6.74 -11.33
N MET A 48 -5.19 5.99 -10.28
CA MET A 48 -6.32 5.05 -10.35
C MET A 48 -7.65 5.78 -10.56
N TRP A 49 -7.75 7.06 -10.20
CA TRP A 49 -9.00 7.78 -9.96
C TRP A 49 -9.17 9.08 -10.80
N ASP A 50 -8.09 9.72 -11.25
CA ASP A 50 -8.06 10.99 -12.02
C ASP A 50 -8.16 10.76 -13.54
N ALA A 51 -8.27 9.51 -14.01
CA ALA A 51 -8.54 9.23 -15.42
C ALA A 51 -9.96 9.66 -15.87
N GLY A 52 -10.82 10.06 -14.93
CA GLY A 52 -12.19 10.53 -15.16
C GLY A 52 -12.30 12.02 -15.54
N ASP A 53 -11.41 12.88 -15.05
CA ASP A 53 -11.54 14.34 -15.23
C ASP A 53 -11.19 14.83 -16.65
N ALA A 54 -10.54 13.99 -17.45
CA ALA A 54 -10.20 14.30 -18.85
C ALA A 54 -11.43 14.32 -19.79
N TRP A 55 -12.60 13.83 -19.36
CA TRP A 55 -13.76 13.64 -20.22
C TRP A 55 -14.76 14.80 -20.22
N GLN A 56 -14.67 15.74 -19.27
CA GLN A 56 -15.54 16.93 -19.27
C GLN A 56 -15.12 18.01 -20.29
N GLN A 57 -13.92 17.90 -20.88
CA GLN A 57 -13.41 18.89 -21.84
C GLN A 57 -13.46 18.46 -23.32
N VAL A 58 -13.92 17.25 -23.63
CA VAL A 58 -14.04 16.79 -25.02
C VAL A 58 -15.49 16.41 -25.31
N ASN A 59 -16.37 17.41 -25.30
CA ASN A 59 -17.53 17.51 -26.17
C ASN A 59 -18.30 18.80 -25.85
N SER A 60 -17.90 19.88 -26.49
CA SER A 60 -18.72 21.07 -26.65
C SER A 60 -18.36 21.69 -27.98
N ASP A 61 -18.98 21.20 -29.06
CA ASP A 61 -19.08 21.96 -30.29
C ASP A 61 -20.56 22.07 -30.66
N PRO A 62 -21.11 23.30 -30.82
CA PRO A 62 -22.53 23.49 -31.05
C PRO A 62 -22.84 23.42 -32.54
N GLY A 63 -23.73 22.50 -32.91
CA GLY A 63 -24.59 22.67 -34.08
C GLY A 63 -24.29 21.78 -35.29
N GLN A 64 -25.08 20.73 -35.45
CA GLN A 64 -25.87 20.53 -36.67
C GLN A 64 -26.96 19.48 -36.44
N GLN A 65 -28.20 19.97 -36.32
CA GLN A 65 -29.39 19.16 -36.56
C GLN A 65 -29.43 18.79 -38.05
N THR A 66 -29.47 17.50 -38.39
CA THR A 66 -30.32 16.99 -39.49
C THR A 66 -30.44 15.47 -39.45
N SER A 67 -31.68 15.04 -39.22
CA SER A 67 -32.44 13.87 -39.73
C SER A 67 -31.72 12.61 -40.24
N LEU A 68 -32.23 11.48 -39.74
CA LEU A 68 -32.17 10.13 -40.32
C LEU A 68 -32.62 10.09 -41.79
N ASP A 69 -31.93 9.31 -42.63
CA ASP A 69 -32.53 8.24 -43.45
C ASP A 69 -31.48 7.40 -44.23
N GLY A 70 -31.67 6.07 -44.21
CA GLY A 70 -31.72 5.22 -45.41
C GLY A 70 -30.46 4.85 -46.22
N GLN A 71 -30.09 3.56 -46.13
CA GLN A 71 -29.73 2.63 -47.24
C GLN A 71 -28.29 2.57 -47.85
N VAL A 72 -27.64 1.43 -47.55
CA VAL A 72 -27.24 0.33 -48.48
C VAL A 72 -26.12 0.51 -49.55
N LEU A 73 -25.16 -0.44 -49.51
CA LEU A 73 -24.31 -1.06 -50.56
C LEU A 73 -22.94 -0.46 -50.98
N ARG A 74 -21.91 -1.30 -50.78
CA ARG A 74 -20.90 -1.80 -51.76
C ARG A 74 -19.50 -1.14 -51.86
N THR A 75 -18.52 -1.88 -51.35
CA THR A 75 -17.27 -2.39 -51.98
C THR A 75 -16.40 -1.50 -52.91
N GLN A 76 -15.10 -1.45 -52.56
CA GLN A 76 -13.89 -1.79 -53.37
C GLN A 76 -13.03 -0.70 -54.07
N TYR A 77 -11.70 -0.96 -53.98
CA TYR A 77 -10.52 -0.40 -54.69
C TYR A 77 -10.08 1.02 -54.31
N GLY A 78 -8.78 1.39 -54.26
CA GLY A 78 -7.54 0.72 -54.65
C GLY A 78 -6.36 1.71 -54.46
N ALA A 79 -5.15 1.17 -54.45
CA ALA A 79 -3.86 1.81 -54.17
C ALA A 79 -3.49 3.03 -55.06
N GLN A 80 -2.61 3.92 -54.57
CA GLN A 80 -1.27 4.15 -55.14
C GLN A 80 -0.41 5.18 -54.38
N THR A 81 0.89 4.91 -54.45
CA THR A 81 2.10 5.54 -53.88
C THR A 81 2.68 6.68 -54.74
N LEU A 82 3.52 7.55 -54.13
CA LEU A 82 4.72 8.30 -54.64
C LEU A 82 4.78 9.66 -53.88
N GLY A 83 5.87 10.21 -53.33
CA GLY A 83 7.29 9.89 -53.24
C GLY A 83 8.05 11.12 -52.65
N ALA A 84 9.24 10.86 -52.09
CA ALA A 84 10.41 11.74 -51.94
C ALA A 84 10.43 13.00 -51.00
N ARG A 85 11.04 12.83 -49.80
CA ARG A 85 12.25 13.46 -49.16
C ARG A 85 12.56 15.02 -49.24
N PRO A 86 13.44 15.58 -48.37
CA PRO A 86 13.15 16.59 -47.34
C PRO A 86 13.89 17.95 -47.54
N PRO A 87 13.86 18.90 -46.56
CA PRO A 87 15.14 19.38 -46.03
C PRO A 87 15.19 19.84 -44.54
N ALA A 88 16.41 19.68 -44.00
CA ALA A 88 17.27 20.39 -43.04
C ALA A 88 16.78 21.40 -41.95
N LEU A 89 17.58 21.34 -40.87
CA LEU A 89 17.68 22.10 -39.61
C LEU A 89 18.08 23.58 -39.75
N ILE A 90 17.77 24.38 -38.70
CA ILE A 90 18.62 25.29 -37.88
C ILE A 90 17.79 26.48 -37.37
N SER A 91 17.71 26.69 -36.05
CA SER A 91 18.04 27.98 -35.38
C SER A 91 17.75 27.95 -33.87
N SER A 92 18.72 28.49 -33.11
CA SER A 92 18.78 28.72 -31.66
C SER A 92 18.58 30.23 -31.35
N PRO A 93 18.46 30.67 -30.07
CA PRO A 93 17.66 31.80 -29.61
C PRO A 93 18.44 33.13 -29.43
N PRO A 94 17.79 34.26 -29.10
CA PRO A 94 18.49 35.46 -28.66
C PRO A 94 18.51 35.63 -27.14
N ASN A 95 19.72 35.89 -26.62
CA ASN A 95 20.04 36.56 -25.36
C ASN A 95 20.01 38.08 -25.55
N LEU A 96 19.60 38.85 -24.54
CA LEU A 96 19.97 40.26 -24.40
C LEU A 96 20.29 40.59 -22.93
N THR A 97 21.44 41.24 -22.72
CA THR A 97 22.05 41.63 -21.45
C THR A 97 22.31 43.14 -21.41
N PHE A 98 21.97 43.79 -20.28
CA PHE A 98 22.59 44.93 -19.55
C PHE A 98 22.85 46.29 -20.28
N PRO A 99 22.91 47.48 -19.60
CA PRO A 99 23.64 47.71 -18.33
C PRO A 99 23.10 48.77 -17.33
N ASP A 100 23.89 48.88 -16.26
CA ASP A 100 23.85 49.67 -15.02
C ASP A 100 24.51 51.06 -15.19
N SER A 101 24.05 52.10 -14.47
CA SER A 101 24.85 53.25 -13.96
C SER A 101 24.03 54.36 -13.28
N THR A 102 24.59 54.82 -12.16
CA THR A 102 24.23 55.85 -11.17
C THR A 102 24.36 57.33 -11.61
N ALA A 103 23.56 58.23 -11.00
CA ALA A 103 23.98 59.44 -10.22
C ALA A 103 23.14 60.75 -10.44
N MET A 104 22.72 61.37 -9.31
CA MET A 104 22.55 62.82 -8.98
C MET A 104 21.58 63.69 -9.84
N ASP A 105 20.84 64.72 -9.39
CA ASP A 105 20.70 65.49 -8.15
C ASP A 105 19.37 66.34 -8.24
N ASP A 106 19.05 67.06 -7.17
CA ASP A 106 18.19 68.28 -7.06
C ASP A 106 16.70 68.19 -6.64
N LEU A 107 16.52 68.50 -5.34
CA LEU A 107 15.31 69.03 -4.66
C LEU A 107 15.14 70.55 -4.93
N PRO A 108 13.96 71.17 -4.68
CA PRO A 108 13.68 71.73 -3.33
C PRO A 108 12.21 71.62 -2.85
N GLY A 109 12.01 71.48 -1.52
CA GLY A 109 10.73 71.71 -0.80
C GLY A 109 10.45 73.22 -0.55
N PRO A 110 9.51 73.67 0.34
CA PRO A 110 8.96 72.98 1.54
C PRO A 110 7.45 73.18 1.91
N SER A 111 6.89 72.23 2.69
CA SER A 111 5.93 72.32 3.86
C SER A 111 4.58 73.09 3.79
N PRO A 112 3.60 72.93 4.75
CA PRO A 112 3.50 72.05 5.94
C PRO A 112 2.17 71.26 6.10
N VAL A 113 2.17 70.39 7.12
CA VAL A 113 1.08 69.53 7.65
C VAL A 113 0.00 70.34 8.40
N PRO A 114 -1.23 69.80 8.60
CA PRO A 114 -1.65 69.56 9.98
C PRO A 114 -2.29 68.18 10.24
N ASP A 115 -2.13 67.77 11.49
CA ASP A 115 -2.41 66.48 12.12
C ASP A 115 -3.88 66.03 12.22
N ALA A 116 -3.99 64.74 12.54
CA ALA A 116 -4.97 64.09 13.43
C ALA A 116 -6.24 63.47 12.83
N SER A 117 -6.22 62.14 12.69
CA SER A 117 -7.00 61.27 13.57
C SER A 117 -6.63 59.79 13.35
N SER A 118 -6.08 59.19 14.40
CA SER A 118 -5.68 57.80 14.55
C SER A 118 -6.87 56.84 14.57
N HIS A 119 -7.00 56.00 13.54
CA HIS A 119 -7.67 54.71 13.64
C HIS A 119 -6.60 53.63 13.85
N PRO A 120 -6.72 52.73 14.84
CA PRO A 120 -5.86 51.57 14.90
C PRO A 120 -6.29 50.63 13.76
N GLU A 121 -5.55 50.66 12.65
CA GLU A 121 -5.54 49.55 11.72
C GLU A 121 -5.04 48.34 12.50
N GLN A 122 -5.97 47.48 12.92
CA GLN A 122 -5.63 46.13 13.30
C GLN A 122 -4.88 45.52 12.12
N PRO A 123 -3.66 45.00 12.31
CA PRO A 123 -3.09 44.16 11.28
C PRO A 123 -4.04 42.98 11.16
N VAL A 124 -4.71 42.86 10.02
CA VAL A 124 -5.30 41.60 9.60
C VAL A 124 -4.12 40.66 9.51
N ALA A 125 -3.85 39.96 10.61
CA ALA A 125 -2.95 38.84 10.61
C ALA A 125 -3.53 37.90 9.56
N LEU A 126 -2.90 37.82 8.39
CA LEU A 126 -2.96 36.64 7.55
C LEU A 126 -2.59 35.50 8.49
N GLN A 127 -3.60 34.83 9.05
CA GLN A 127 -3.41 33.66 9.88
C GLN A 127 -2.81 32.63 8.94
N THR A 128 -1.49 32.49 8.97
CA THR A 128 -0.83 31.33 8.40
C THR A 128 -1.52 30.12 9.01
N PRO A 129 -2.06 29.20 8.20
CA PRO A 129 -2.74 28.02 8.72
C PRO A 129 -1.87 27.37 9.79
N THR A 130 -2.48 27.02 10.92
CA THR A 130 -1.75 26.25 11.94
C THR A 130 -1.24 24.97 11.28
N GLU A 131 -0.09 24.47 11.73
CA GLU A 131 0.50 23.28 11.13
C GLU A 131 -0.47 22.07 11.11
N ASP A 132 -1.32 21.98 12.13
CA ASP A 132 -2.39 20.99 12.21
C ASP A 132 -3.43 21.15 11.09
N GLU A 133 -3.81 22.39 10.76
CA GLU A 133 -4.74 22.69 9.65
C GLU A 133 -4.12 22.33 8.31
N ARG A 134 -2.82 22.56 8.12
CA ARG A 134 -2.09 22.15 6.90
C ARG A 134 -2.11 20.63 6.72
N LEU A 135 -1.88 19.86 7.78
CA LEU A 135 -1.85 18.40 7.72
C LEU A 135 -3.25 17.79 7.50
N LEU A 136 -4.29 18.40 8.05
CA LEU A 136 -5.67 18.01 7.79
C LEU A 136 -6.14 18.40 6.39
N ASP A 137 -5.78 19.59 5.89
CA ASP A 137 -6.06 19.99 4.51
C ASP A 137 -5.36 19.05 3.52
N TYR A 138 -4.09 18.71 3.78
CA TYR A 138 -3.37 17.69 3.01
C TYR A 138 -4.09 16.34 3.01
N PHE A 139 -4.56 15.85 4.16
CA PHE A 139 -5.35 14.62 4.25
C PHE A 139 -6.62 14.70 3.40
N SER A 140 -7.37 15.79 3.53
CA SER A 140 -8.67 15.98 2.89
C SER A 140 -8.59 16.04 1.36
N ARG A 141 -7.42 16.34 0.81
CA ARG A 141 -7.22 16.52 -0.64
C ARG A 141 -6.44 15.38 -1.27
N VAL A 142 -5.29 15.02 -0.72
CA VAL A 142 -4.24 14.29 -1.44
C VAL A 142 -4.01 12.90 -0.89
N VAL A 143 -4.32 12.64 0.38
CA VAL A 143 -3.85 11.39 0.98
C VAL A 143 -4.84 10.26 0.74
N VAL A 144 -4.35 9.22 0.09
CA VAL A 144 -5.00 7.92 0.04
C VAL A 144 -4.02 6.89 0.59
N PRO A 145 -4.37 6.15 1.64
CA PRO A 145 -3.63 4.96 2.05
C PRO A 145 -3.31 4.05 0.85
N PRO A 146 -2.03 3.87 0.45
CA PRO A 146 -1.70 3.05 -0.73
C PRO A 146 -2.24 1.62 -0.66
N ILE A 147 -2.35 1.05 0.55
CA ILE A 147 -2.94 -0.27 0.79
C ILE A 147 -4.43 -0.34 0.39
N LEU A 148 -5.13 0.79 0.33
CA LEU A 148 -6.55 0.88 0.00
C LEU A 148 -6.81 1.07 -1.49
N ALA A 149 -5.83 1.56 -2.26
CA ALA A 149 -6.04 1.99 -3.65
C ALA A 149 -6.52 0.86 -4.60
N GLU A 150 -6.22 -0.40 -4.30
CA GLU A 150 -6.71 -1.55 -5.06
C GLU A 150 -7.88 -2.28 -4.39
N VAL A 151 -8.33 -1.89 -3.22
CA VAL A 151 -9.37 -2.62 -2.47
C VAL A 151 -10.59 -1.75 -2.15
N GLU A 152 -10.48 -0.46 -2.43
CA GLU A 152 -11.53 0.52 -2.24
C GLU A 152 -11.76 1.31 -3.53
N THR A 153 -12.98 1.79 -3.71
CA THR A 153 -13.32 2.62 -4.86
C THR A 153 -13.12 4.09 -4.53
N GLN A 154 -12.90 4.94 -5.54
CA GLN A 154 -12.75 6.37 -5.36
C GLN A 154 -13.94 6.96 -4.60
N LYS A 155 -15.17 6.74 -5.08
CA LYS A 155 -16.41 7.25 -4.47
C LYS A 155 -16.53 6.86 -3.00
N LYS A 156 -16.25 5.59 -2.67
CA LYS A 156 -16.36 5.08 -1.30
C LYS A 156 -15.24 5.61 -0.41
N TRP A 157 -14.02 5.72 -0.91
CA TRP A 157 -12.93 6.39 -0.20
C TRP A 157 -13.25 7.86 0.06
N LEU A 158 -13.72 8.61 -0.94
CA LEU A 158 -14.05 10.03 -0.80
C LEU A 158 -15.13 10.24 0.27
N ALA A 159 -16.18 9.41 0.26
CA ALA A 159 -17.23 9.45 1.29
C ALA A 159 -16.66 9.20 2.69
N ILE A 160 -15.86 8.15 2.87
CA ILE A 160 -15.29 7.82 4.18
C ILE A 160 -14.21 8.83 4.61
N ARG A 161 -13.46 9.39 3.67
CA ARG A 161 -12.50 10.47 3.93
C ARG A 161 -13.22 11.70 4.50
N GLN A 162 -14.38 12.07 3.94
CA GLN A 162 -15.18 13.16 4.48
C GLN A 162 -15.64 12.84 5.91
N VAL A 163 -16.14 11.63 6.15
CA VAL A 163 -16.49 11.17 7.50
C VAL A 163 -15.30 11.28 8.46
N VAL A 164 -14.10 10.89 8.05
CA VAL A 164 -12.89 11.01 8.88
C VAL A 164 -12.53 12.47 9.16
N VAL A 165 -12.69 13.36 8.20
CA VAL A 165 -12.48 14.81 8.39
C VAL A 165 -13.48 15.36 9.42
N ASP A 166 -14.74 14.97 9.31
CA ASP A 166 -15.79 15.38 10.27
C ASP A 166 -15.50 14.83 11.67
N MET A 167 -15.07 13.56 11.76
CA MET A 167 -14.62 12.92 13.01
C MET A 167 -13.41 13.64 13.61
N ALA A 168 -12.45 14.09 12.80
CA ALA A 168 -11.30 14.87 13.26
C ALA A 168 -11.72 16.25 13.82
N GLY A 169 -12.79 16.85 13.28
CA GLY A 169 -13.40 18.06 13.85
C GLY A 169 -14.05 17.81 15.21
N ALA A 170 -14.62 16.63 15.43
CA ALA A 170 -15.32 16.25 16.66
C ALA A 170 -14.42 15.59 17.73
N SER A 171 -13.24 15.08 17.36
CA SER A 171 -12.45 14.17 18.20
C SER A 171 -10.95 14.40 18.08
N GLN A 172 -10.32 14.75 19.22
CA GLN A 172 -8.86 14.97 19.27
C GLN A 172 -8.06 13.71 18.94
N MET A 173 -8.51 12.53 19.36
CA MET A 173 -7.81 11.27 19.02
C MET A 173 -7.75 11.05 17.51
N VAL A 174 -8.85 11.36 16.80
CA VAL A 174 -8.92 11.19 15.34
C VAL A 174 -8.04 12.24 14.69
N LYS A 175 -8.18 13.52 15.09
CA LYS A 175 -7.34 14.63 14.62
C LYS A 175 -5.85 14.28 14.71
N TRP A 176 -5.36 13.90 15.88
CA TRP A 176 -3.94 13.59 16.08
C TRP A 176 -3.48 12.39 15.26
N SER A 177 -4.29 11.33 15.17
CA SER A 177 -3.92 10.14 14.39
C SER A 177 -3.85 10.42 12.88
N VAL A 178 -4.78 11.21 12.35
CA VAL A 178 -4.80 11.62 10.95
C VAL A 178 -3.63 12.57 10.66
N SER A 179 -3.37 13.55 11.54
CA SER A 179 -2.21 14.43 11.40
C SER A 179 -0.88 13.66 11.45
N ALA A 180 -0.75 12.66 12.32
CA ALA A 180 0.44 11.80 12.36
C ALA A 180 0.64 11.02 11.06
N PHE A 181 -0.44 10.47 10.50
CA PHE A 181 -0.42 9.78 9.21
C PHE A 181 -0.07 10.74 8.06
N SER A 182 -0.74 11.89 7.97
CA SER A 182 -0.43 12.95 7.00
C SER A 182 1.02 13.40 7.07
N ASN A 183 1.54 13.63 8.28
CA ASN A 183 2.90 14.07 8.49
C ASN A 183 3.91 13.03 7.98
N LEU A 184 3.64 11.74 8.25
CA LEU A 184 4.46 10.64 7.74
C LEU A 184 4.43 10.57 6.21
N MET A 185 3.24 10.65 5.60
CA MET A 185 3.08 10.58 4.15
C MET A 185 3.74 11.78 3.45
N LEU A 186 3.56 12.97 3.99
CA LEU A 186 4.18 14.20 3.47
C LEU A 186 5.70 14.16 3.60
N SER A 187 6.23 13.72 4.74
CA SER A 187 7.67 13.59 4.96
C SER A 187 8.33 12.58 4.02
N ARG A 188 7.59 11.54 3.61
CA ARG A 188 8.05 10.55 2.63
C ARG A 188 8.01 11.09 1.20
N ARG A 189 7.00 11.91 0.90
CA ARG A 189 6.88 12.58 -0.39
C ARG A 189 7.94 13.66 -0.49
N GLU A 190 7.82 14.72 0.28
CA GLU A 190 8.58 15.94 0.05
C GLU A 190 9.89 15.99 0.84
N GLY A 191 10.24 14.95 1.60
CA GLY A 191 11.45 14.87 2.42
C GLY A 191 11.26 15.34 3.87
N SER A 192 12.22 14.99 4.74
CA SER A 192 12.10 15.18 6.21
C SER A 192 12.08 16.65 6.68
N TRP A 193 12.41 17.61 5.82
CA TRP A 193 12.41 19.05 6.15
C TRP A 193 11.01 19.67 6.33
N LEU A 194 9.96 19.00 5.84
CA LEU A 194 8.55 19.40 5.96
C LEU A 194 7.81 18.63 7.05
N ALA A 195 8.53 17.73 7.74
CA ALA A 195 8.04 17.01 8.88
C ALA A 195 7.71 17.99 10.00
N SER A 196 6.51 17.86 10.56
CA SER A 196 6.14 18.65 11.71
C SER A 196 7.04 18.34 12.90
N PRO A 197 7.51 19.38 13.63
CA PRO A 197 8.20 19.20 14.91
C PRO A 197 7.27 18.72 16.03
N VAL A 198 5.95 18.76 15.81
CA VAL A 198 4.95 18.28 16.77
C VAL A 198 4.84 16.76 16.66
N ASP A 199 4.93 16.08 17.80
CA ASP A 199 4.72 14.64 17.86
C ASP A 199 3.22 14.31 17.94
N HIS A 200 2.53 14.43 16.80
CA HIS A 200 1.11 14.08 16.69
C HIS A 200 0.85 12.60 17.01
N TYR A 201 1.83 11.74 16.79
CA TYR A 201 1.72 10.32 17.08
C TYR A 201 1.60 10.09 18.58
N GLU A 202 2.52 10.61 19.40
CA GLU A 202 2.47 10.47 20.86
C GLU A 202 1.19 11.07 21.45
N LYS A 203 0.71 12.20 20.91
CA LYS A 203 -0.59 12.78 21.31
C LYS A 203 -1.75 11.84 21.04
N ALA A 204 -1.82 11.21 19.86
CA ALA A 204 -2.86 10.25 19.53
C ALA A 204 -2.81 9.01 20.43
N VAL A 205 -1.61 8.48 20.71
CA VAL A 205 -1.42 7.36 21.64
C VAL A 205 -1.89 7.71 23.06
N ALA A 206 -1.59 8.93 23.53
CA ALA A 206 -2.06 9.41 24.83
C ALA A 206 -3.60 9.47 24.91
N GLU A 207 -4.27 9.98 23.87
CA GLU A 207 -5.74 10.01 23.80
C GLU A 207 -6.35 8.60 23.78
N VAL A 208 -5.76 7.67 23.02
CA VAL A 208 -6.19 6.27 22.98
C VAL A 208 -6.04 5.60 24.35
N THR A 209 -4.97 5.91 25.07
CA THR A 209 -4.73 5.41 26.43
C THR A 209 -5.74 6.00 27.42
N ALA A 210 -5.99 7.31 27.34
CA ALA A 210 -6.98 8.00 28.17
C ALA A 210 -8.42 7.52 27.91
N CYS A 211 -8.71 7.07 26.69
CA CYS A 211 -10.01 6.50 26.33
C CYS A 211 -10.32 5.20 27.11
N GLY A 212 -9.32 4.51 27.68
CA GLY A 212 -9.49 3.31 28.50
C GLY A 212 -9.96 2.07 27.71
N ASP A 213 -9.88 0.89 28.33
CA ASP A 213 -10.47 -0.32 27.76
C ASP A 213 -12.00 -0.25 27.94
N GLU A 214 -12.75 -0.45 26.86
CA GLU A 214 -14.22 -0.53 26.84
C GLU A 214 -14.70 -1.81 27.57
N SER A 215 -14.39 -1.93 28.87
CA SER A 215 -14.72 -3.06 29.73
C SER A 215 -15.85 -2.71 30.71
N SER A 216 -16.80 -1.86 30.30
CA SER A 216 -18.02 -1.62 31.08
C SER A 216 -19.15 -2.50 30.56
N PRO A 217 -19.81 -3.30 31.42
CA PRO A 217 -20.93 -4.15 31.05
C PRO A 217 -22.14 -3.25 30.72
N GLY A 218 -22.30 -2.94 29.42
CA GLY A 218 -23.29 -1.99 28.90
C GLY A 218 -22.93 -1.35 27.55
N ALA A 219 -21.73 -1.62 27.00
CA ALA A 219 -21.22 -1.09 25.73
C ALA A 219 -21.85 -1.71 24.46
N ASP A 220 -23.12 -2.15 24.53
CA ASP A 220 -23.84 -2.80 23.42
C ASP A 220 -24.48 -1.81 22.44
N VAL A 221 -24.31 -0.50 22.64
CA VAL A 221 -24.89 0.53 21.78
C VAL A 221 -23.79 1.17 20.95
N HIS A 222 -23.98 1.15 19.63
CA HIS A 222 -23.24 1.99 18.69
C HIS A 222 -23.02 3.39 19.28
N SER A 223 -21.77 3.84 19.30
CA SER A 223 -21.42 5.17 19.76
C SER A 223 -20.40 5.80 18.81
N SER A 224 -20.53 7.10 18.57
CA SER A 224 -19.54 7.87 17.79
C SER A 224 -18.13 7.75 18.39
N ARG A 225 -18.03 7.45 19.70
CA ARG A 225 -16.76 7.17 20.38
C ARG A 225 -16.11 5.87 19.87
N ARG A 226 -16.88 4.81 19.64
CA ARG A 226 -16.39 3.53 19.09
C ARG A 226 -15.88 3.72 17.65
N GLU A 227 -16.59 4.51 16.85
CA GLU A 227 -16.15 4.90 15.50
C GLU A 227 -14.83 5.69 15.53
N HIS A 228 -14.75 6.72 16.37
CA HIS A 228 -13.53 7.52 16.54
C HIS A 228 -12.34 6.65 16.98
N LEU A 229 -12.57 5.72 17.92
CA LEU A 229 -11.53 4.82 18.39
C LEU A 229 -11.06 3.88 17.27
N LEU A 230 -11.97 3.28 16.50
CA LEU A 230 -11.60 2.42 15.37
C LEU A 230 -10.82 3.21 14.29
N ALA A 231 -11.27 4.42 13.92
CA ALA A 231 -10.55 5.27 12.97
C ALA A 231 -9.12 5.56 13.45
N THR A 232 -8.97 5.95 14.73
CA THR A 232 -7.65 6.22 15.33
C THR A 232 -6.77 4.98 15.38
N LEU A 233 -7.30 3.83 15.79
CA LEU A 233 -6.53 2.57 15.82
C LEU A 233 -6.05 2.18 14.42
N PHE A 234 -6.86 2.40 13.38
CA PHE A 234 -6.47 2.14 11.99
C PHE A 234 -5.26 2.99 11.58
N PHE A 235 -5.33 4.31 11.74
CA PHE A 235 -4.23 5.20 11.34
C PHE A 235 -2.96 4.98 12.16
N LEU A 236 -3.05 4.77 13.47
CA LEU A 236 -1.89 4.44 14.31
C LEU A 236 -1.25 3.12 13.92
N SER A 237 -2.05 2.06 13.73
CA SER A 237 -1.54 0.77 13.25
C SER A 237 -0.83 0.93 11.91
N TYR A 238 -1.37 1.77 11.02
CA TYR A 238 -0.76 1.97 9.72
C TYR A 238 0.57 2.73 9.81
N VAL A 239 0.61 3.83 10.59
CA VAL A 239 1.84 4.57 10.86
C VAL A 239 2.94 3.67 11.43
N ASP A 240 2.60 2.82 12.40
CA ASP A 240 3.53 1.89 13.04
C ASP A 240 4.06 0.85 12.06
N ILE A 241 3.17 0.26 11.26
CA ILE A 241 3.56 -0.69 10.21
C ILE A 241 4.54 -0.04 9.24
N LEU A 242 4.25 1.18 8.79
CA LEU A 242 5.11 1.93 7.88
C LEU A 242 6.45 2.30 8.52
N ARG A 243 6.50 2.55 9.83
CA ARG A 243 7.73 2.80 10.61
C ARG A 243 8.49 1.51 10.99
N GLY A 244 7.96 0.33 10.68
CA GLY A 244 8.55 -0.96 11.08
C GLY A 244 8.33 -1.32 12.56
N GLN A 245 7.44 -0.61 13.26
CA GLN A 245 7.12 -0.80 14.68
C GLN A 245 6.00 -1.84 14.87
N ILE A 246 6.24 -3.07 14.40
CA ILE A 246 5.20 -4.12 14.32
C ILE A 246 4.57 -4.47 15.67
N LYS A 247 5.33 -4.42 16.77
CA LYS A 247 4.79 -4.68 18.11
C LYS A 247 3.77 -3.61 18.55
N ALA A 248 4.00 -2.36 18.19
CA ALA A 248 3.09 -1.26 18.49
C ALA A 248 1.82 -1.40 17.63
N ALA A 249 1.97 -1.65 16.33
CA ALA A 249 0.85 -1.94 15.45
C ALA A 249 -0.02 -3.11 15.93
N ASP A 250 0.61 -4.23 16.32
CA ASP A 250 -0.08 -5.42 16.83
C ASP A 250 -0.89 -5.11 18.11
N SER A 251 -0.44 -4.18 18.94
CA SER A 251 -1.19 -3.75 20.13
C SER A 251 -2.50 -3.02 19.78
N PHE A 252 -2.47 -2.16 18.77
CA PHE A 252 -3.66 -1.45 18.29
C PHE A 252 -4.62 -2.40 17.55
N LEU A 253 -4.09 -3.30 16.72
CA LEU A 253 -4.87 -4.34 16.04
C LEU A 253 -5.54 -5.29 17.04
N LYS A 254 -4.86 -5.67 18.13
CA LYS A 254 -5.44 -6.43 19.24
C LYS A 254 -6.60 -5.72 19.90
N ARG A 255 -6.46 -4.41 20.13
CA ARG A 255 -7.53 -3.61 20.73
C ARG A 255 -8.74 -3.53 19.81
N ALA A 256 -8.53 -3.31 18.51
CA ALA A 256 -9.60 -3.35 17.53
C ALA A 256 -10.29 -4.72 17.44
N TYR A 257 -9.52 -5.80 17.49
CA TYR A 257 -10.05 -7.16 17.56
C TYR A 257 -10.87 -7.38 18.84
N GLY A 258 -10.44 -6.84 19.99
CA GLY A 258 -11.20 -6.85 21.23
C GLY A 258 -12.57 -6.18 21.09
N ILE A 259 -12.60 -4.98 20.48
CA ILE A 259 -13.86 -4.25 20.16
C ILE A 259 -14.76 -5.12 19.27
N PHE A 260 -14.18 -5.71 18.23
CA PHE A 260 -14.92 -6.58 17.33
C PHE A 260 -15.51 -7.79 18.06
N GLN A 261 -14.73 -8.49 18.88
CA GLN A 261 -15.16 -9.70 19.60
C GLN A 261 -16.22 -9.44 20.67
N GLN A 262 -16.14 -8.29 21.35
CA GLN A 262 -17.06 -7.94 22.42
C GLN A 262 -18.38 -7.35 21.92
N GLY A 263 -18.35 -6.65 20.78
CA GLY A 263 -19.55 -6.02 20.22
C GLY A 263 -20.52 -7.01 19.57
N ASP A 264 -21.81 -6.76 19.72
CA ASP A 264 -22.84 -7.44 18.93
C ASP A 264 -22.61 -7.19 17.42
N LYS A 265 -22.47 -8.27 16.65
CA LYS A 265 -22.12 -8.21 15.21
C LYS A 265 -23.18 -7.47 14.39
N SER A 266 -24.45 -7.56 14.79
CA SER A 266 -25.54 -6.80 14.16
C SER A 266 -25.51 -5.30 14.49
N SER A 267 -24.87 -4.90 15.58
CA SER A 267 -24.83 -3.51 16.08
C SER A 267 -23.79 -2.62 15.41
N PHE A 268 -22.87 -3.19 14.61
CA PHE A 268 -21.83 -2.39 13.95
C PHE A 268 -22.40 -1.55 12.81
N ALA A 269 -22.17 -0.24 12.88
CA ALA A 269 -22.47 0.71 11.81
C ALA A 269 -21.58 0.47 10.59
N ALA A 270 -21.98 1.04 9.45
CA ALA A 270 -21.27 0.87 8.18
C ALA A 270 -19.81 1.35 8.26
N VAL A 271 -19.56 2.49 8.91
CA VAL A 271 -18.22 3.06 9.09
C VAL A 271 -17.35 2.17 9.98
N GLU A 272 -17.93 1.54 11.01
CA GLU A 272 -17.21 0.62 11.89
C GLU A 272 -16.80 -0.66 11.15
N LYS A 273 -17.75 -1.25 10.40
CA LYS A 273 -17.48 -2.40 9.52
C LYS A 273 -16.38 -2.08 8.52
N GLN A 274 -16.40 -0.88 7.97
CA GLN A 274 -15.37 -0.41 7.04
C GLN A 274 -13.98 -0.39 7.69
N PHE A 275 -13.84 0.25 8.85
CA PHE A 275 -12.55 0.30 9.53
C PHE A 275 -12.06 -1.09 9.92
N LEU A 276 -12.96 -1.98 10.35
CA LEU A 276 -12.61 -3.38 10.64
C LEU A 276 -12.13 -4.13 9.38
N GLN A 277 -12.74 -3.90 8.23
CA GLN A 277 -12.26 -4.45 6.95
C GLN A 277 -10.87 -3.92 6.58
N TRP A 278 -10.62 -2.63 6.79
CA TRP A 278 -9.30 -2.03 6.55
C TRP A 278 -8.24 -2.51 7.54
N MET A 279 -8.59 -2.68 8.82
CA MET A 279 -7.70 -3.26 9.81
C MET A 279 -7.36 -4.71 9.49
N ARG A 280 -8.30 -5.48 8.93
CA ARG A 280 -8.01 -6.85 8.47
C ARG A 280 -6.91 -6.86 7.40
N LEU A 281 -6.84 -5.86 6.53
CA LEU A 281 -5.73 -5.70 5.57
C LEU A 281 -4.41 -5.40 6.28
N LEU A 282 -4.41 -4.47 7.24
CA LEU A 282 -3.21 -4.16 8.03
C LEU A 282 -2.72 -5.37 8.82
N ASP A 283 -3.63 -6.16 9.40
CA ASP A 283 -3.30 -7.37 10.15
C ASP A 283 -2.70 -8.46 9.24
N ALA A 284 -3.21 -8.60 8.01
CA ALA A 284 -2.59 -9.46 6.98
C ALA A 284 -1.16 -9.04 6.64
N ARG A 285 -0.85 -7.74 6.68
CA ARG A 285 0.51 -7.23 6.50
C ARG A 285 1.36 -7.44 7.75
N ALA A 286 0.83 -7.13 8.93
CA ALA A 286 1.53 -7.25 10.20
C ALA A 286 1.92 -8.70 10.52
N VAL A 287 1.08 -9.69 10.19
CA VAL A 287 1.38 -11.12 10.44
C VAL A 287 2.62 -11.59 9.69
N SER A 288 2.86 -11.06 8.47
CA SER A 288 4.08 -11.31 7.70
C SER A 288 5.35 -10.75 8.35
N ALA A 289 5.21 -9.92 9.39
CA ALA A 289 6.31 -9.35 10.16
C ALA A 289 6.33 -9.75 11.66
N GLY A 290 5.47 -10.67 12.08
CA GLY A 290 5.45 -11.25 13.43
C GLY A 290 4.22 -10.88 14.25
N GLY A 291 3.26 -10.15 13.67
CA GLY A 291 1.95 -9.92 14.27
C GLY A 291 1.15 -11.21 14.45
N GLN A 292 0.03 -11.13 15.16
CA GLN A 292 -0.79 -12.29 15.52
C GLN A 292 -1.84 -12.69 14.46
N GLY A 293 -2.26 -11.78 13.58
CA GLY A 293 -3.26 -12.10 12.55
C GLY A 293 -4.62 -12.46 13.13
N LEU A 294 -5.06 -11.75 14.19
CA LEU A 294 -6.28 -12.05 14.93
C LEU A 294 -7.55 -11.81 14.10
N LEU A 295 -7.57 -10.77 13.26
CA LEU A 295 -8.69 -10.43 12.37
C LEU A 295 -8.75 -11.31 11.12
N LEU A 296 -7.83 -12.27 10.95
CA LEU A 296 -7.71 -13.13 9.76
C LEU A 296 -8.37 -14.50 9.92
N SER A 297 -9.13 -14.73 10.99
CA SER A 297 -9.82 -15.99 11.18
C SER A 297 -10.91 -16.22 10.13
N LYS A 298 -11.24 -17.49 9.88
CA LYS A 298 -12.25 -17.92 8.89
C LYS A 298 -13.67 -17.55 9.34
N ASP A 299 -13.91 -17.52 10.65
CA ASP A 299 -15.22 -17.17 11.22
C ASP A 299 -15.46 -15.66 11.09
N ASP A 300 -14.40 -14.84 11.24
CA ASP A 300 -14.48 -13.39 11.07
C ASP A 300 -14.61 -12.98 9.60
N GLU A 301 -14.14 -13.83 8.67
CA GLU A 301 -14.24 -13.61 7.22
C GLU A 301 -15.70 -13.55 6.74
N LEU A 302 -16.55 -14.44 7.25
CA LEU A 302 -17.97 -14.47 6.88
C LEU A 302 -18.70 -13.19 7.33
N LEU A 303 -18.31 -12.62 8.47
CA LEU A 303 -18.96 -11.44 9.05
C LEU A 303 -18.46 -10.12 8.45
N LEU A 304 -17.20 -10.07 8.00
CA LEU A 304 -16.57 -8.85 7.48
C LEU A 304 -16.56 -8.78 5.95
N VAL A 305 -16.67 -9.90 5.24
CA VAL A 305 -16.45 -9.97 3.79
C VAL A 305 -17.75 -10.23 3.00
N GLU A 306 -18.88 -10.50 3.66
CA GLU A 306 -20.19 -10.59 2.99
C GLU A 306 -20.66 -9.20 2.53
N ALA A 307 -20.24 -8.80 1.34
CA ALA A 307 -20.90 -7.77 0.56
C ALA A 307 -21.89 -8.45 -0.39
N SER A 308 -23.18 -8.36 -0.08
CA SER A 308 -24.18 -8.56 -1.13
C SER A 308 -23.97 -7.45 -2.17
N PRO A 309 -23.88 -7.76 -3.48
CA PRO A 309 -23.85 -6.73 -4.53
C PRO A 309 -25.06 -5.78 -4.46
N ALA A 310 -26.14 -6.22 -3.82
CA ALA A 310 -27.39 -5.48 -3.64
C ALA A 310 -27.52 -4.77 -2.28
N SER A 311 -26.56 -4.91 -1.35
CA SER A 311 -26.59 -4.21 -0.06
C SER A 311 -25.93 -2.83 -0.10
N PHE A 312 -25.88 -2.20 -1.28
CA PHE A 312 -25.73 -0.75 -1.34
C PHE A 312 -27.00 -0.12 -0.76
N ASP A 313 -27.09 -0.10 0.57
CA ASP A 313 -27.82 0.97 1.22
C ASP A 313 -26.96 2.21 0.96
N GLY A 314 -27.51 3.17 0.22
CA GLY A 314 -26.88 4.47 -0.03
C GLY A 314 -26.78 5.26 1.27
N GLY A 315 -26.02 4.76 2.24
CA GLY A 315 -26.09 5.12 3.64
C GLY A 315 -24.74 5.58 4.17
N VAL A 316 -24.16 6.57 3.51
CA VAL A 316 -23.24 7.55 4.12
C VAL A 316 -23.53 8.96 3.57
N ALA A 317 -24.12 9.06 2.38
CA ALA A 317 -24.65 10.32 1.84
C ALA A 317 -26.17 10.33 1.96
N ASP A 318 -26.68 11.37 2.61
CA ASP A 318 -28.09 11.61 2.83
C ASP A 318 -28.90 11.68 1.51
N SER A 319 -30.16 11.33 1.67
CA SER A 319 -31.26 11.26 0.74
C SER A 319 -31.66 12.60 0.10
N SER A 320 -30.81 13.15 -0.77
CA SER A 320 -31.26 14.08 -1.81
C SER A 320 -31.08 13.43 -3.18
N ARG A 321 -32.21 13.08 -3.79
CA ARG A 321 -32.32 12.70 -5.21
C ARG A 321 -31.66 13.77 -6.07
N GLU A 322 -30.40 13.59 -6.39
CA GLU A 322 -29.71 14.30 -7.46
C GLU A 322 -29.72 13.41 -8.69
N ASP A 323 -30.03 14.01 -9.83
CA ASP A 323 -30.29 13.35 -11.10
C ASP A 323 -29.25 12.28 -11.42
N LEU A 324 -29.72 11.07 -11.77
CA LEU A 324 -28.89 9.96 -12.24
C LEU A 324 -28.20 10.37 -13.55
N ALA A 325 -27.09 11.10 -13.44
CA ALA A 325 -26.20 11.40 -14.56
C ALA A 325 -25.54 10.11 -15.04
N ASP A 326 -25.15 10.05 -16.32
CA ASP A 326 -24.48 8.87 -16.91
C ASP A 326 -23.23 8.43 -16.13
N GLY A 327 -22.55 9.34 -15.42
CA GLY A 327 -21.43 9.03 -14.53
C GLY A 327 -21.79 8.17 -13.32
N ASP A 328 -23.03 8.24 -12.82
CA ASP A 328 -23.49 7.40 -11.71
C ASP A 328 -23.72 5.95 -12.15
N ILE A 329 -24.04 5.72 -13.43
CA ILE A 329 -24.24 4.38 -13.98
C ILE A 329 -22.90 3.65 -14.12
N GLU A 330 -21.85 4.29 -14.65
CA GLU A 330 -20.53 3.67 -14.78
C GLU A 330 -19.94 3.34 -13.40
N ASP A 331 -20.13 4.21 -12.41
CA ASP A 331 -19.76 3.96 -11.01
C ASP A 331 -20.50 2.75 -10.42
N VAL A 332 -21.82 2.65 -10.63
CA VAL A 332 -22.61 1.50 -10.17
C VAL A 332 -22.15 0.22 -10.86
N LEU A 333 -21.90 0.25 -12.17
CA LEU A 333 -21.36 -0.88 -12.92
C LEU A 333 -19.96 -1.28 -12.41
N PHE A 334 -19.10 -0.31 -12.12
CA PHE A 334 -17.81 -0.55 -11.51
C PHE A 334 -17.97 -1.32 -10.21
N GLN A 335 -18.79 -0.83 -9.28
CA GLN A 335 -19.03 -1.51 -8.00
C GLN A 335 -19.52 -2.95 -8.18
N VAL A 336 -20.54 -3.15 -9.02
CA VAL A 336 -21.15 -4.46 -9.24
C VAL A 336 -20.16 -5.46 -9.83
N LEU A 337 -19.33 -5.02 -10.78
CA LEU A 337 -18.35 -5.89 -11.45
C LEU A 337 -17.08 -6.11 -10.61
N TYR A 338 -16.70 -5.12 -9.82
CA TYR A 338 -15.46 -5.12 -9.04
C TYR A 338 -15.59 -5.85 -7.69
N GLN A 339 -16.72 -5.67 -7.00
CA GLN A 339 -16.93 -6.15 -5.63
C GLN A 339 -16.68 -7.66 -5.44
N PRO A 340 -17.10 -8.56 -6.35
CA PRO A 340 -16.81 -9.99 -6.21
C PRO A 340 -15.30 -10.30 -6.20
N GLY A 341 -14.48 -9.49 -6.87
CA GLY A 341 -13.03 -9.61 -6.83
C GLY A 341 -12.43 -9.14 -5.50
N ILE A 342 -12.96 -8.06 -4.92
CA ILE A 342 -12.56 -7.62 -3.57
C ILE A 342 -12.82 -8.72 -2.55
N VAL A 343 -14.00 -9.32 -2.61
CA VAL A 343 -14.38 -10.45 -1.75
C VAL A 343 -13.35 -11.56 -1.90
N PHE A 344 -13.07 -12.00 -3.13
CA PHE A 344 -12.03 -13.00 -3.39
C PHE A 344 -10.68 -12.62 -2.79
N PHE A 345 -10.22 -11.38 -2.98
CA PHE A 345 -8.93 -10.92 -2.48
C PHE A 345 -8.87 -10.88 -0.94
N GLN A 346 -9.93 -10.44 -0.27
CA GLN A 346 -10.05 -10.47 1.19
C GLN A 346 -9.96 -11.90 1.74
N LYS A 347 -10.53 -12.88 1.03
CA LYS A 347 -10.36 -14.30 1.35
C LYS A 347 -8.92 -14.76 1.15
N VAL A 348 -8.25 -14.34 0.06
CA VAL A 348 -6.82 -14.60 -0.17
C VAL A 348 -5.96 -14.08 0.99
N GLN A 349 -6.23 -12.87 1.49
CA GLN A 349 -5.49 -12.28 2.61
C GLN A 349 -5.60 -13.10 3.91
N SER A 350 -6.73 -13.81 4.14
CA SER A 350 -6.88 -14.70 5.31
C SER A 350 -5.81 -15.80 5.37
N PHE A 351 -5.34 -16.25 4.20
CA PHE A 351 -4.35 -17.32 4.12
C PHE A 351 -2.98 -16.86 4.62
N MET A 352 -2.66 -15.57 4.58
CA MET A 352 -1.42 -15.05 5.17
C MET A 352 -1.37 -15.38 6.67
N GLY A 353 -2.45 -15.12 7.40
CA GLY A 353 -2.53 -15.44 8.82
C GLY A 353 -2.46 -16.94 9.10
N ARG A 354 -3.16 -17.76 8.31
CA ARG A 354 -3.17 -19.22 8.46
C ARG A 354 -1.80 -19.84 8.18
N ILE A 355 -1.10 -19.37 7.14
CA ILE A 355 0.24 -19.84 6.80
C ILE A 355 1.25 -19.38 7.87
N SER A 356 1.17 -18.13 8.33
CA SER A 356 2.04 -17.65 9.41
C SER A 356 1.86 -18.44 10.70
N LYS A 357 0.66 -18.91 11.05
CA LYS A 357 0.46 -19.74 12.26
C LYS A 357 1.17 -21.10 12.24
N ILE A 358 1.51 -21.62 11.06
CA ILE A 358 2.27 -22.89 10.92
C ILE A 358 3.78 -22.66 10.74
N ASP A 359 4.20 -21.40 10.74
CA ASP A 359 5.57 -20.99 10.59
C ASP A 359 6.37 -21.24 11.90
N PRO A 360 7.66 -21.62 11.84
CA PRO A 360 8.51 -21.79 13.03
C PRO A 360 8.59 -20.57 13.96
N TRP A 361 8.29 -19.37 13.47
CA TRP A 361 8.25 -18.15 14.27
C TRP A 361 7.00 -18.06 15.18
N HIS A 362 5.96 -18.83 14.89
CA HIS A 362 4.67 -18.80 15.60
C HIS A 362 4.32 -20.11 16.31
N ARG A 363 5.06 -21.20 16.05
CA ARG A 363 4.87 -22.51 16.71
C ARG A 363 6.18 -23.27 16.88
N SER A 364 6.20 -24.25 17.79
CA SER A 364 7.30 -25.20 17.89
C SER A 364 7.46 -25.99 16.58
N ARG A 365 8.72 -26.18 16.19
CA ARG A 365 9.13 -27.01 15.04
C ARG A 365 10.45 -27.72 15.35
N GLY A 366 10.74 -28.78 14.60
CA GLY A 366 12.01 -29.51 14.65
C GLY A 366 11.90 -30.96 15.12
N THR A 367 10.76 -31.39 15.66
CA THR A 367 10.47 -32.81 15.88
C THR A 367 9.74 -33.42 14.68
N VAL A 368 9.75 -34.75 14.55
CA VAL A 368 9.01 -35.44 13.47
C VAL A 368 7.50 -35.20 13.63
N GLU A 369 7.03 -35.15 14.87
CA GLU A 369 5.66 -34.85 15.24
C GLU A 369 5.26 -33.44 14.79
N ASP A 370 6.07 -32.42 15.10
CA ASP A 370 5.83 -31.04 14.68
C ASP A 370 5.76 -30.92 13.14
N GLU A 371 6.72 -31.54 12.44
CA GLU A 371 6.80 -31.47 10.98
C GLU A 371 5.63 -32.19 10.31
N THR A 372 5.19 -33.32 10.87
CA THR A 372 3.99 -34.05 10.41
C THR A 372 2.73 -33.22 10.61
N GLU A 373 2.59 -32.55 11.75
CA GLU A 373 1.45 -31.67 12.02
C GLU A 373 1.42 -30.46 11.06
N VAL A 374 2.58 -29.82 10.83
CA VAL A 374 2.71 -28.71 9.88
C VAL A 374 2.34 -29.16 8.46
N MET A 375 2.77 -30.34 8.03
CA MET A 375 2.39 -30.89 6.73
C MET A 375 0.88 -31.15 6.62
N ASN A 376 0.25 -31.69 7.67
CA ASN A 376 -1.19 -31.92 7.69
C ASN A 376 -1.99 -30.60 7.63
N LEU A 377 -1.59 -29.61 8.42
CA LEU A 377 -2.19 -28.27 8.38
C LEU A 377 -1.94 -27.62 7.01
N GLY A 378 -0.74 -27.76 6.46
CA GLY A 378 -0.41 -27.26 5.13
C GLY A 378 -1.25 -27.88 4.03
N ALA A 379 -1.52 -29.19 4.09
CA ALA A 379 -2.42 -29.88 3.17
C ALA A 379 -3.87 -29.37 3.27
N SER A 380 -4.36 -29.10 4.49
CA SER A 380 -5.67 -28.49 4.71
C SER A 380 -5.75 -27.07 4.14
N ILE A 381 -4.73 -26.24 4.37
CA ILE A 381 -4.64 -24.88 3.81
C ILE A 381 -4.60 -24.94 2.26
N ALA A 382 -3.84 -25.87 1.68
CA ALA A 382 -3.78 -26.06 0.23
C ALA A 382 -5.12 -26.49 -0.37
N ALA A 383 -5.87 -27.36 0.33
CA ALA A 383 -7.22 -27.74 -0.09
C ALA A 383 -8.18 -26.55 -0.09
N ASP A 384 -8.16 -25.74 0.97
CA ASP A 384 -8.98 -24.53 1.06
C ASP A 384 -8.60 -23.48 -0.01
N LEU A 385 -7.31 -23.32 -0.33
CA LEU A 385 -6.86 -22.48 -1.45
C LEU A 385 -7.46 -22.95 -2.78
N ARG A 386 -7.45 -24.27 -3.04
CA ARG A 386 -8.08 -24.81 -4.26
C ARG A 386 -9.58 -24.53 -4.28
N THR A 387 -10.28 -24.72 -3.16
CA THR A 387 -11.70 -24.38 -3.05
C THR A 387 -11.96 -22.90 -3.32
N LEU A 388 -11.15 -21.99 -2.77
CA LEU A 388 -11.29 -20.56 -3.02
C LEU A 388 -11.11 -20.23 -4.51
N TYR A 389 -10.17 -20.89 -5.18
CA TYR A 389 -9.96 -20.68 -6.61
C TYR A 389 -11.15 -21.12 -7.46
N GLU A 390 -11.79 -22.24 -7.13
CA GLU A 390 -13.02 -22.66 -7.82
C GLU A 390 -14.20 -21.71 -7.56
N GLN A 391 -14.17 -20.97 -6.46
CA GLN A 391 -15.19 -19.96 -6.11
C GLN A 391 -14.88 -18.55 -6.63
N ARG A 392 -13.80 -18.37 -7.39
CA ARG A 392 -13.43 -17.06 -7.94
C ARG A 392 -14.53 -16.53 -8.89
N PRO A 393 -14.74 -15.21 -8.97
CA PRO A 393 -15.79 -14.65 -9.82
C PRO A 393 -15.53 -14.95 -11.30
N PRO A 394 -16.53 -15.39 -12.09
CA PRO A 394 -16.32 -15.75 -13.50
C PRO A 394 -15.72 -14.63 -14.35
N LEU A 395 -16.07 -13.37 -14.04
CA LEU A 395 -15.50 -12.18 -14.70
C LEU A 395 -13.96 -12.13 -14.58
N MET A 396 -13.39 -12.69 -13.51
CA MET A 396 -11.94 -12.77 -13.31
C MET A 396 -11.22 -13.49 -14.44
N ASP A 397 -11.80 -14.58 -14.95
CA ASP A 397 -11.16 -15.36 -16.02
C ASP A 397 -11.12 -14.56 -17.34
N TYR A 398 -12.18 -13.80 -17.64
CA TYR A 398 -12.23 -12.94 -18.82
C TYR A 398 -11.29 -11.75 -18.71
N ALA A 399 -11.26 -11.08 -17.55
CA ALA A 399 -10.40 -9.92 -17.31
C ALA A 399 -8.92 -10.32 -17.35
N VAL A 400 -8.54 -11.39 -16.63
CA VAL A 400 -7.15 -11.90 -16.62
C VAL A 400 -6.71 -12.30 -18.02
N ALA A 401 -7.60 -12.89 -18.84
CA ALA A 401 -7.33 -13.22 -20.23
C ALA A 401 -7.27 -12.01 -21.18
N GLY A 402 -7.54 -10.79 -20.70
CA GLY A 402 -7.57 -9.57 -21.52
C GLY A 402 -8.76 -9.51 -22.47
N LYS A 403 -9.84 -10.24 -22.16
CA LYS A 403 -11.07 -10.29 -22.97
C LYS A 403 -12.16 -9.33 -22.50
N LEU A 404 -11.96 -8.71 -21.33
CA LEU A 404 -12.82 -7.63 -20.87
C LEU A 404 -12.43 -6.36 -21.62
N THR A 405 -13.13 -6.09 -22.73
CA THR A 405 -12.86 -4.97 -23.64
C THR A 405 -14.16 -4.42 -24.21
N GLU A 406 -14.09 -3.28 -24.89
CA GLU A 406 -15.17 -2.80 -25.75
C GLU A 406 -15.62 -3.89 -26.75
N PRO A 407 -16.92 -3.95 -27.11
CA PRO A 407 -18.02 -3.08 -26.69
C PRO A 407 -18.70 -3.50 -25.36
N HIS A 408 -18.16 -4.46 -24.61
CA HIS A 408 -18.83 -5.03 -23.44
C HIS A 408 -18.85 -4.10 -22.21
N VAL A 409 -17.74 -3.37 -22.02
CA VAL A 409 -17.54 -2.35 -20.98
C VAL A 409 -16.66 -1.25 -21.55
N SER A 410 -16.65 -0.07 -20.92
CA SER A 410 -15.75 1.02 -21.29
C SER A 410 -14.29 0.58 -21.18
N ARG A 411 -13.40 1.22 -21.96
CA ARG A 411 -11.96 0.99 -21.88
C ARG A 411 -11.38 1.19 -20.47
N HIS A 412 -11.88 2.21 -19.77
CA HIS A 412 -11.43 2.52 -18.41
C HIS A 412 -11.82 1.41 -17.43
N LEU A 413 -13.10 1.02 -17.43
CA LEU A 413 -13.62 -0.05 -16.58
C LEU A 413 -12.90 -1.38 -16.84
N ALA A 414 -12.68 -1.71 -18.12
CA ALA A 414 -11.87 -2.85 -18.53
C ALA A 414 -10.46 -2.82 -17.94
N PHE A 415 -9.78 -1.68 -18.03
CA PHE A 415 -8.41 -1.50 -17.53
C PHE A 415 -8.34 -1.70 -16.01
N VAL A 416 -9.16 -0.98 -15.24
CA VAL A 416 -9.12 -1.00 -13.77
C VAL A 416 -9.48 -2.38 -13.23
N ILE A 417 -10.56 -3.00 -13.72
CA ILE A 417 -10.97 -4.35 -13.29
C ILE A 417 -9.89 -5.39 -13.65
N THR A 418 -9.37 -5.34 -14.88
CA THR A 418 -8.34 -6.29 -15.34
C THR A 418 -7.07 -6.17 -14.51
N ARG A 419 -6.63 -4.95 -14.22
CA ARG A 419 -5.47 -4.68 -13.38
C ARG A 419 -5.65 -5.29 -11.99
N ALA A 420 -6.74 -4.97 -11.29
CA ALA A 420 -7.00 -5.47 -9.95
C ALA A 420 -7.11 -7.01 -9.92
N PHE A 421 -7.85 -7.60 -10.86
CA PHE A 421 -8.05 -9.05 -10.90
C PHE A 421 -6.75 -9.81 -11.18
N ARG A 422 -5.84 -9.26 -12.00
CA ARG A 422 -4.49 -9.80 -12.17
C ARG A 422 -3.68 -9.70 -10.87
N THR A 423 -3.75 -8.58 -10.15
CA THR A 423 -3.08 -8.43 -8.85
C THR A 423 -3.60 -9.43 -7.81
N TYR A 424 -4.93 -9.62 -7.72
CA TYR A 424 -5.54 -10.54 -6.76
C TYR A 424 -5.15 -11.98 -7.05
N LEU A 425 -5.17 -12.37 -8.34
CA LEU A 425 -4.79 -13.70 -8.74
C LEU A 425 -3.29 -13.95 -8.52
N ALA A 426 -2.44 -12.94 -8.73
CA ALA A 426 -1.02 -13.04 -8.40
C ALA A 426 -0.79 -13.26 -6.89
N ASN A 427 -1.56 -12.59 -6.03
CA ASN A 427 -1.52 -12.81 -4.58
C ASN A 427 -2.01 -14.20 -4.18
N TYR A 428 -3.05 -14.73 -4.82
CA TYR A 428 -3.49 -16.11 -4.62
C TYR A 428 -2.37 -17.12 -4.93
N HIS A 429 -1.67 -16.95 -6.06
CA HIS A 429 -0.53 -17.79 -6.40
C HIS A 429 0.64 -17.59 -5.43
N ALA A 430 0.88 -16.37 -4.97
CA ALA A 430 1.88 -16.08 -3.94
C ALA A 430 1.58 -16.83 -2.63
N SER A 431 0.31 -16.96 -2.22
CA SER A 431 -0.07 -17.77 -1.06
C SER A 431 0.32 -19.25 -1.22
N LYS A 432 0.25 -19.82 -2.43
CA LYS A 432 0.72 -21.20 -2.69
C LYS A 432 2.22 -21.34 -2.54
N VAL A 433 2.99 -20.40 -3.09
CA VAL A 433 4.45 -20.39 -2.97
C VAL A 433 4.85 -20.20 -1.52
N HIS A 434 4.23 -19.25 -0.81
CA HIS A 434 4.45 -19.01 0.61
C HIS A 434 4.16 -20.26 1.45
N LEU A 435 3.00 -20.87 1.26
CA LEU A 435 2.64 -22.12 1.93
C LEU A 435 3.68 -23.21 1.67
N HIS A 436 4.18 -23.32 0.45
CA HIS A 436 5.22 -24.29 0.12
C HIS A 436 6.53 -24.03 0.87
N ARG A 437 6.97 -22.77 0.90
CA ARG A 437 8.18 -22.36 1.63
C ARG A 437 8.08 -22.65 3.12
N VAL A 438 6.89 -22.51 3.71
CA VAL A 438 6.65 -22.73 5.15
C VAL A 438 6.45 -24.21 5.48
N ALA A 439 5.49 -24.87 4.83
CA ALA A 439 5.10 -26.24 5.17
C ALA A 439 6.07 -27.30 4.64
N TYR A 440 6.66 -27.05 3.46
CA TYR A 440 7.49 -28.02 2.74
C TYR A 440 8.93 -27.51 2.52
N LYS A 441 9.46 -26.75 3.49
CA LYS A 441 10.74 -26.05 3.39
C LYS A 441 11.91 -26.92 2.91
N SER A 442 11.96 -28.18 3.35
CA SER A 442 13.04 -29.13 3.06
C SER A 442 12.80 -29.94 1.78
N PHE A 443 11.67 -29.75 1.10
CA PHE A 443 11.32 -30.49 -0.10
C PHE A 443 11.54 -29.64 -1.37
N PRO A 444 11.86 -30.29 -2.51
CA PRO A 444 11.81 -29.66 -3.82
C PRO A 444 10.45 -29.05 -4.10
N LEU A 445 10.41 -28.08 -5.02
CA LEU A 445 9.15 -27.49 -5.45
C LEU A 445 8.19 -28.54 -6.01
N THR A 446 6.98 -28.58 -5.47
CA THR A 446 5.87 -29.32 -6.07
C THR A 446 5.48 -28.72 -7.41
N LYS A 447 4.80 -29.52 -8.26
CA LYS A 447 4.21 -29.02 -9.52
C LYS A 447 3.31 -27.81 -9.29
N GLU A 448 2.50 -27.84 -8.23
CA GLU A 448 1.59 -26.74 -7.89
C GLU A 448 2.34 -25.44 -7.56
N ALA A 449 3.47 -25.52 -6.86
CA ALA A 449 4.32 -24.35 -6.59
C ALA A 449 5.01 -23.83 -7.87
N ILE A 450 5.47 -24.72 -8.75
CA ILE A 450 6.05 -24.36 -10.05
C ILE A 450 5.02 -23.64 -10.93
N ASP A 451 3.80 -24.19 -11.02
CA ASP A 451 2.70 -23.60 -11.77
C ASP A 451 2.32 -22.23 -11.18
N ALA A 452 2.31 -22.09 -9.84
CA ALA A 452 2.06 -20.81 -9.18
C ALA A 452 3.14 -19.75 -9.52
N LEU A 453 4.43 -20.11 -9.49
CA LEU A 453 5.52 -19.22 -9.89
C LEU A 453 5.37 -18.77 -11.36
N ALA A 454 5.02 -19.71 -12.25
CA ALA A 454 4.76 -19.40 -13.65
C ALA A 454 3.61 -18.41 -13.83
N GLN A 455 2.52 -18.57 -13.07
CA GLN A 455 1.39 -17.64 -13.10
C GLN A 455 1.76 -16.27 -12.53
N ILE A 456 2.48 -16.17 -11.41
CA ILE A 456 2.93 -14.88 -10.87
C ILE A 456 3.75 -14.14 -11.92
N ARG A 457 4.73 -14.82 -12.56
CA ARG A 457 5.57 -14.23 -13.61
C ARG A 457 4.74 -13.73 -14.79
N ARG A 458 3.80 -14.56 -15.27
CA ARG A 458 2.89 -14.19 -16.38
C ARG A 458 2.05 -12.97 -16.03
N LEU A 459 1.42 -12.95 -14.86
CA LEU A 459 0.55 -11.86 -14.42
C LEU A 459 1.33 -10.56 -14.20
N ALA A 460 2.53 -10.63 -13.61
CA ALA A 460 3.39 -9.48 -13.43
C ALA A 460 3.79 -8.85 -14.78
N ARG A 461 4.16 -9.67 -15.77
CA ARG A 461 4.46 -9.17 -17.13
C ARG A 461 3.24 -8.54 -17.80
N LEU A 462 2.09 -9.21 -17.75
CA LEU A 462 0.85 -8.66 -18.29
C LEU A 462 0.45 -7.33 -17.65
N LEU A 463 0.76 -7.14 -16.37
CA LEU A 463 0.58 -5.86 -15.69
C LEU A 463 1.59 -4.84 -16.24
N VAL A 464 2.89 -5.14 -16.22
CA VAL A 464 3.94 -4.24 -16.75
C VAL A 464 3.69 -3.83 -18.20
N ASP A 465 3.29 -4.76 -19.07
CA ASP A 465 3.00 -4.49 -20.49
C ASP A 465 1.79 -3.56 -20.68
N SER A 466 0.93 -3.45 -19.67
CA SER A 466 -0.22 -2.53 -19.65
C SER A 466 0.08 -1.18 -18.99
N LEU A 467 1.29 -0.97 -18.48
CA LEU A 467 1.72 0.27 -17.83
C LEU A 467 2.51 1.15 -18.80
N ASP A 468 2.32 2.46 -18.67
CA ASP A 468 3.23 3.44 -19.28
C ASP A 468 4.61 3.42 -18.62
N ALA A 469 5.62 4.01 -19.28
CA ALA A 469 7.01 3.97 -18.86
C ALA A 469 7.27 4.55 -17.45
N ASP A 470 6.44 5.47 -16.99
CA ASP A 470 6.58 6.11 -15.67
C ASP A 470 5.77 5.42 -14.57
N ASN A 471 4.94 4.45 -14.94
CA ASN A 471 4.05 3.75 -14.02
C ASN A 471 4.72 2.53 -13.39
N SER A 472 4.42 2.32 -12.11
CA SER A 472 4.89 1.17 -11.33
C SER A 472 3.79 0.14 -11.12
N LEU A 473 4.20 -1.08 -10.80
CA LEU A 473 3.27 -2.13 -10.40
C LEU A 473 2.53 -1.74 -9.12
N PRO A 474 1.29 -2.24 -8.95
CA PRO A 474 0.55 -2.02 -7.72
C PRO A 474 1.29 -2.46 -6.46
N VAL A 475 1.07 -1.76 -5.35
CA VAL A 475 1.70 -2.07 -4.05
C VAL A 475 1.49 -3.54 -3.65
N ASN A 476 0.29 -4.08 -3.85
CA ASN A 476 0.01 -5.48 -3.53
C ASN A 476 0.76 -6.51 -4.41
N MET A 477 1.52 -6.09 -5.44
CA MET A 477 2.43 -6.96 -6.20
C MET A 477 3.79 -7.16 -5.52
N LEU A 478 4.13 -6.39 -4.48
CA LEU A 478 5.42 -6.49 -3.81
C LEU A 478 5.65 -7.89 -3.21
N TRP A 479 4.62 -8.43 -2.55
CA TRP A 479 4.66 -9.78 -2.00
C TRP A 479 4.75 -10.89 -3.07
N PRO A 480 3.90 -10.91 -4.12
CA PRO A 480 4.08 -11.81 -5.25
C PRO A 480 5.48 -11.77 -5.88
N LEU A 481 6.06 -10.58 -6.09
CA LEU A 481 7.39 -10.43 -6.66
C LEU A 481 8.48 -10.98 -5.73
N LEU A 482 8.36 -10.77 -4.42
CA LEU A 482 9.26 -11.38 -3.46
C LEU A 482 9.17 -12.91 -3.48
N MET A 483 7.95 -13.47 -3.50
CA MET A 483 7.75 -14.92 -3.59
C MET A 483 8.34 -15.50 -4.87
N LEU A 484 8.10 -14.84 -6.02
CA LEU A 484 8.69 -15.22 -7.30
C LEU A 484 10.22 -15.16 -7.25
N GLY A 485 10.78 -14.04 -6.82
CA GLY A 485 12.22 -13.84 -6.74
C GLY A 485 12.91 -14.82 -5.80
N SER A 486 12.27 -15.20 -4.68
CA SER A 486 12.85 -16.09 -3.68
C SER A 486 13.06 -17.53 -4.18
N GLU A 487 12.39 -17.93 -5.27
CA GLU A 487 12.52 -19.25 -5.90
C GLU A 487 13.09 -19.17 -7.33
N GLU A 488 13.34 -17.96 -7.85
CA GLU A 488 13.88 -17.77 -9.19
C GLU A 488 15.36 -18.19 -9.24
N GLN A 489 15.75 -18.85 -10.32
CA GLN A 489 17.12 -19.33 -10.55
C GLN A 489 17.78 -18.64 -11.74
N ASP A 490 16.99 -18.14 -12.70
CA ASP A 490 17.55 -17.45 -13.86
C ASP A 490 18.07 -16.05 -13.47
N PRO A 491 19.35 -15.73 -13.71
CA PRO A 491 19.91 -14.43 -13.33
C PRO A 491 19.23 -13.24 -14.00
N GLN A 492 18.78 -13.38 -15.26
CA GLN A 492 18.12 -12.28 -15.97
C GLN A 492 16.73 -12.02 -15.39
N GLU A 493 15.98 -13.09 -15.09
CA GLU A 493 14.70 -12.96 -14.39
C GLU A 493 14.87 -12.35 -13.00
N ARG A 494 15.91 -12.73 -12.23
CA ARG A 494 16.18 -12.11 -10.92
C ARG A 494 16.41 -10.61 -11.03
N ILE A 495 17.21 -10.18 -12.01
CA ILE A 495 17.44 -8.75 -12.30
C ILE A 495 16.13 -8.05 -12.67
N TRP A 496 15.30 -8.68 -13.52
CA TRP A 496 14.02 -8.11 -13.91
C TRP A 496 13.07 -7.94 -12.72
N ILE A 497 12.93 -8.96 -11.87
CA ILE A 497 12.10 -8.92 -10.66
C ILE A 497 12.56 -7.81 -9.73
N ASN A 498 13.86 -7.74 -9.46
CA ASN A 498 14.44 -6.73 -8.59
C ASN A 498 14.23 -5.31 -9.15
N THR A 499 14.41 -5.14 -10.46
CA THR A 499 14.12 -3.87 -11.15
C THR A 499 12.65 -3.47 -10.97
N GLN A 500 11.71 -4.40 -11.08
CA GLN A 500 10.30 -4.08 -10.86
C GLN A 500 10.00 -3.71 -9.40
N ILE A 501 10.60 -4.41 -8.43
CA ILE A 501 10.47 -4.06 -7.01
C ILE A 501 11.01 -2.64 -6.76
N LEU A 502 12.19 -2.30 -7.28
CA LEU A 502 12.77 -0.96 -7.10
C LEU A 502 11.91 0.14 -7.74
N ARG A 503 11.29 -0.11 -8.89
CA ARG A 503 10.35 0.85 -9.51
C ARG A 503 9.12 1.12 -8.65
N MET A 504 8.78 0.23 -7.72
CA MET A 504 7.68 0.41 -6.77
C MET A 504 8.05 1.30 -5.57
N GLU A 505 9.30 1.74 -5.41
CA GLU A 505 9.73 2.59 -4.26
C GLU A 505 8.88 3.85 -4.10
N ARG A 506 8.38 4.41 -5.22
CA ARG A 506 7.50 5.59 -5.22
C ARG A 506 6.12 5.34 -4.58
N VAL A 507 5.63 4.11 -4.64
CA VAL A 507 4.27 3.74 -4.21
C VAL A 507 4.25 2.83 -2.98
N ALA A 508 5.35 2.10 -2.73
CA ALA A 508 5.57 1.21 -1.60
C ALA A 508 6.88 1.58 -0.89
N GLY A 509 6.76 2.26 0.25
CA GLY A 509 7.92 2.85 0.95
C GLY A 509 8.95 1.85 1.51
N ASN A 510 8.63 0.55 1.50
CA ASN A 510 9.52 -0.55 1.90
C ASN A 510 10.08 -1.33 0.69
N ALA A 511 9.79 -0.94 -0.56
CA ALA A 511 10.17 -1.70 -1.74
C ALA A 511 11.70 -1.84 -1.87
N LYS A 512 12.45 -0.76 -1.61
CA LYS A 512 13.92 -0.77 -1.61
C LYS A 512 14.50 -1.74 -0.59
N ILE A 513 13.97 -1.75 0.63
CA ILE A 513 14.42 -2.67 1.66
C ILE A 513 14.01 -4.11 1.30
N THR A 514 12.84 -4.30 0.68
CA THR A 514 12.39 -5.60 0.17
C THR A 514 13.31 -6.15 -0.92
N ALA A 515 13.79 -5.30 -1.85
CA ALA A 515 14.79 -5.67 -2.85
C ALA A 515 16.10 -6.14 -2.20
N GLN A 516 16.61 -5.41 -1.20
CA GLN A 516 17.82 -5.78 -0.46
C GLN A 516 17.67 -7.13 0.27
N VAL A 517 16.52 -7.37 0.91
CA VAL A 517 16.20 -8.68 1.52
C VAL A 517 16.21 -9.77 0.46
N LEU A 518 15.59 -9.54 -0.69
CA LEU A 518 15.52 -10.53 -1.77
C LEU A 518 16.92 -10.89 -2.30
N GLU A 519 17.76 -9.88 -2.55
CA GLU A 519 19.14 -10.08 -2.98
C GLU A 519 19.93 -10.95 -1.98
N GLU A 520 19.83 -10.64 -0.68
CA GLU A 520 20.53 -11.41 0.34
C GLU A 520 19.97 -12.84 0.47
N VAL A 521 18.65 -13.01 0.40
CA VAL A 521 18.02 -14.35 0.37
C VAL A 521 18.58 -15.16 -0.80
N GLN A 522 18.63 -14.58 -2.00
CA GLN A 522 19.18 -15.25 -3.17
C GLN A 522 20.67 -15.58 -3.00
N ALA A 523 21.48 -14.64 -2.50
CA ALA A 523 22.91 -14.83 -2.27
C ALA A 523 23.19 -15.99 -1.30
N ARG A 524 22.47 -16.05 -0.18
CA ARG A 524 22.60 -17.14 0.80
C ARG A 524 22.11 -18.47 0.24
N GLN A 525 20.97 -18.48 -0.46
CA GLN A 525 20.46 -19.70 -1.11
C GLN A 525 21.46 -20.23 -2.15
N ASP A 526 22.13 -19.35 -2.90
CA ASP A 526 23.12 -19.74 -3.89
C ASP A 526 24.41 -20.28 -3.26
N ALA A 527 24.83 -19.70 -2.13
CA ALA A 527 26.02 -20.13 -1.38
C ALA A 527 25.80 -21.48 -0.67
N GLU A 528 24.67 -21.64 0.01
CA GLU A 528 24.39 -22.81 0.86
C GLU A 528 23.65 -23.93 0.11
N LYS A 529 23.11 -23.64 -1.09
CA LYS A 529 22.30 -24.57 -1.91
C LYS A 529 21.07 -25.12 -1.18
N VAL A 530 20.56 -24.36 -0.22
CA VAL A 530 19.34 -24.68 0.53
C VAL A 530 18.41 -23.48 0.54
N ARG A 531 17.11 -23.73 0.70
CA ARG A 531 16.11 -22.65 0.86
C ARG A 531 16.36 -21.91 2.18
N VAL A 532 16.44 -20.59 2.11
CA VAL A 532 16.69 -19.73 3.27
C VAL A 532 15.38 -19.11 3.75
N ASP A 533 15.19 -19.04 5.06
CA ASP A 533 14.04 -18.35 5.63
C ASP A 533 14.17 -16.83 5.45
N ILE A 534 13.18 -16.21 4.81
CA ILE A 534 13.20 -14.78 4.48
C ILE A 534 13.22 -13.95 5.77
N ARG A 535 12.44 -14.34 6.78
CA ARG A 535 12.36 -13.59 8.04
C ARG A 535 13.68 -13.66 8.83
N SER A 536 14.37 -14.80 8.81
CA SER A 536 15.71 -14.93 9.37
C SER A 536 16.70 -13.95 8.72
N VAL A 537 16.62 -13.75 7.41
CA VAL A 537 17.44 -12.77 6.68
C VAL A 537 17.08 -11.34 7.09
N MET A 538 15.80 -11.01 7.19
CA MET A 538 15.35 -9.69 7.65
C MET A 538 15.91 -9.36 9.03
N HIS A 539 15.80 -10.28 9.99
CA HIS A 539 16.37 -10.10 11.33
C HIS A 539 17.89 -9.96 11.30
N ALA A 540 18.58 -10.75 10.48
CA ALA A 540 20.04 -10.72 10.41
C ALA A 540 20.59 -9.41 9.82
N ILE A 541 19.94 -8.83 8.81
CA ILE A 541 20.42 -7.60 8.16
C ILE A 541 19.92 -6.35 8.87
N PHE A 542 18.62 -6.31 9.21
CA PHE A 542 17.94 -5.07 9.62
C PHE A 542 17.65 -5.01 11.12
N ASN A 543 18.06 -6.04 11.87
CA ASN A 543 17.74 -6.20 13.30
C ASN A 543 16.24 -6.06 13.61
N SER A 544 15.40 -6.30 12.60
CA SER A 544 13.96 -6.06 12.63
C SER A 544 13.29 -6.88 11.53
N CYS A 545 11.99 -7.13 11.69
CA CYS A 545 11.14 -7.64 10.63
C CYS A 545 10.11 -6.56 10.32
N PHE A 546 9.90 -6.26 9.04
CA PHE A 546 8.97 -5.23 8.58
C PHE A 546 7.88 -5.87 7.73
N ALA A 547 6.69 -5.29 7.77
CA ALA A 547 5.60 -5.78 6.95
C ALA A 547 5.86 -5.43 5.49
N ILE A 548 5.57 -6.38 4.59
CA ILE A 548 5.61 -6.14 3.16
C ILE A 548 4.24 -5.59 2.76
N VAL A 549 4.10 -4.28 3.01
CA VAL A 549 2.93 -3.46 2.68
C VAL A 549 2.88 -3.19 1.19
#